data_AF-A0A0M8XT93-F1
#
_entry.id   AF-A0A0M8XT93-F1
#
_cell.length_a   1.000
_cell.length_b   1.000
_cell.length_c   1.000
_cell.angle_alpha   90.00
_cell.angle_beta   90.00
_cell.angle_gamma   90.00
#
_symmetry.space_group_name_H-M   'P 1'
#
loop_
_entity.id
_entity.type
_entity.pdbx_description
1 polymer ?
#
loop_
_entity_poly.entity_id
_entity_poly.type
_entity_poly.pdbx_seq_one_letter_code
_entity_poly.pdbx_strand_id
1 'polypeptide(L)'
;MDIGIRVRVLSSKLDHPSAQRLDAEQYERLRAEVRTLRWVVRERLHRPEWADLIAEVEGMVERVERLDPALSVEVEVPPQAGVSQGGVGQGRVAADVGSVERVTECR
;
A
#
# COMPACT_ATOMS: atom_id res chain seq x y z
N MET A 1 -25.90 2.29 -15.48
CA MET A 1 -25.36 2.55 -14.13
C MET A 1 -25.34 4.06 -13.93
N ASP A 2 -25.89 4.55 -12.83
CA ASP A 2 -26.01 5.98 -12.52
C ASP A 2 -24.65 6.57 -12.09
N ILE A 3 -24.31 7.77 -12.59
CA ILE A 3 -23.01 8.41 -12.31
C ILE A 3 -22.89 8.79 -10.83
N GLY A 4 -23.97 9.29 -10.23
CA GLY A 4 -23.99 9.64 -8.80
C GLY A 4 -23.78 8.41 -7.91
N ILE A 5 -24.33 7.26 -8.28
CA ILE A 5 -24.05 5.99 -7.58
C ILE A 5 -22.56 5.65 -7.67
N ARG A 6 -21.95 5.78 -8.84
CA ARG A 6 -20.53 5.45 -9.03
C ARG A 6 -19.61 6.37 -8.24
N VAL A 7 -19.90 7.68 -8.26
CA VAL A 7 -19.19 8.68 -7.47
C VAL A 7 -19.28 8.34 -5.98
N ARG A 8 -20.48 8.04 -5.47
CA ARG A 8 -20.68 7.64 -4.07
C ARG A 8 -19.85 6.41 -3.67
N VAL A 9 -19.87 5.37 -4.50
CA VAL A 9 -19.12 4.13 -4.25
C VAL A 9 -17.61 4.41 -4.21
N LEU A 10 -17.08 5.17 -5.17
CA LEU A 10 -15.65 5.45 -5.23
C LEU A 10 -15.20 6.42 -4.14
N SER A 11 -16.04 7.40 -3.79
CA SER A 11 -15.78 8.30 -2.66
C SER A 11 -15.65 7.49 -1.37
N SER A 12 -16.57 6.56 -1.12
CA SER A 12 -16.49 5.64 0.02
C SER A 12 -15.25 4.73 0.00
N LYS A 13 -14.81 4.27 -1.18
CA LYS A 13 -13.55 3.51 -1.31
C LYS A 13 -12.34 4.36 -0.95
N LEU A 14 -12.31 5.62 -1.38
CA LEU A 14 -11.22 6.55 -1.10
C LEU A 14 -11.16 6.98 0.37
N ASP A 15 -12.31 7.05 1.05
CA ASP A 15 -12.38 7.41 2.46
C ASP A 15 -11.98 6.25 3.39
N HIS A 16 -11.94 5.02 2.87
CA HIS A 16 -11.58 3.86 3.65
C HIS A 16 -10.04 3.75 3.84
N PRO A 17 -9.52 3.42 5.04
CA PRO A 17 -8.08 3.33 5.30
C PRO A 17 -7.31 2.38 4.37
N SER A 18 -7.99 1.38 3.79
CA SER A 18 -7.37 0.48 2.80
C SER A 18 -6.91 1.17 1.53
N ALA A 19 -7.42 2.36 1.21
CA ALA A 19 -6.99 3.15 0.06
C ALA A 19 -5.50 3.53 0.14
N GLN A 20 -4.92 3.60 1.35
CA GLN A 20 -3.48 3.86 1.52
C GLN A 20 -2.61 2.61 1.37
N ARG A 21 -3.21 1.44 1.15
CA ARG A 21 -2.50 0.14 1.06
C ARG A 21 -2.72 -0.53 -0.30
N LEU A 22 -3.06 0.26 -1.31
CA LEU A 22 -3.24 -0.25 -2.67
C LEU A 22 -1.88 -0.63 -3.25
N ASP A 23 -1.81 -1.80 -3.88
CA ASP A 23 -0.68 -2.12 -4.75
C ASP A 23 -0.72 -1.27 -6.04
N ALA A 24 0.34 -1.35 -6.85
CA ALA A 24 0.46 -0.56 -8.07
C ALA A 24 -0.65 -0.85 -9.09
N GLU A 25 -1.11 -2.10 -9.22
CA GLU A 25 -2.18 -2.46 -10.16
C GLU A 25 -3.54 -1.93 -9.69
N GLN A 26 -3.82 -2.06 -8.39
CA GLN A 26 -5.02 -1.54 -7.76
C GLN A 26 -5.09 -0.02 -7.85
N TYR A 27 -3.97 0.66 -7.58
CA TYR A 27 -3.84 2.10 -7.74
C TYR A 27 -4.12 2.53 -9.19
N GLU A 28 -3.46 1.94 -10.17
CA GLU A 28 -3.67 2.31 -11.58
C GLU A 28 -5.10 2.01 -12.06
N ARG A 29 -5.71 0.92 -11.60
CA ARG A 29 -7.13 0.61 -11.87
C ARG A 29 -8.05 1.70 -11.30
N LEU A 30 -7.83 2.10 -10.04
CA LEU A 30 -8.60 3.16 -9.38
C LEU A 30 -8.41 4.51 -10.10
N ARG A 31 -7.18 4.84 -10.46
CA ARG A 31 -6.82 6.05 -11.21
C ARG A 31 -7.48 6.11 -12.58
N ALA A 32 -7.45 5.01 -13.33
CA ALA A 32 -8.12 4.91 -14.63
C ALA A 32 -9.65 5.07 -14.50
N GLU A 33 -10.25 4.50 -13.46
CA GLU A 33 -11.67 4.62 -13.19
C GLU A 33 -12.08 6.06 -12.86
N VAL A 34 -11.34 6.74 -11.98
CA VAL A 34 -11.61 8.15 -11.62
C VAL A 34 -11.37 9.09 -12.80
N ARG A 35 -10.34 8.86 -13.63
CA ARG A 35 -10.12 9.65 -14.86
C ARG A 35 -11.21 9.46 -15.89
N THR A 36 -11.73 8.25 -16.02
CA THR A 36 -12.88 7.97 -16.89
C THR A 36 -14.10 8.75 -16.40
N LEU A 37 -14.36 8.77 -15.09
CA LEU A 37 -15.44 9.59 -14.51
C LEU A 37 -15.25 11.08 -14.79
N ARG A 38 -14.03 11.60 -14.60
CA ARG A 38 -13.68 12.98 -14.93
C ARG A 38 -14.02 13.32 -16.39
N TRP A 39 -13.64 12.45 -17.32
CA TRP A 39 -13.97 12.63 -18.74
C TRP A 39 -15.48 12.65 -18.99
N VAL A 40 -16.23 11.75 -18.34
CA VAL A 40 -17.69 11.66 -18.47
C VAL A 40 -18.40 12.91 -17.92
N VAL A 41 -17.96 13.49 -16.80
CA VAL A 41 -18.58 14.70 -16.23
C VAL A 41 -18.16 15.97 -16.95
N ARG A 42 -16.98 15.99 -17.59
CA ARG A 42 -16.48 17.14 -18.37
C ARG A 42 -17.43 17.57 -19.49
N GLU A 43 -18.04 16.61 -20.18
CA GLU A 43 -19.03 16.90 -21.24
C GLU A 43 -20.30 17.61 -20.72
N ARG A 44 -20.48 17.68 -19.40
CA ARG A 44 -21.63 18.29 -18.72
C ARG A 44 -21.32 19.59 -17.99
N LEU A 45 -20.12 20.15 -18.17
CA LEU A 45 -19.69 21.41 -17.55
C LEU A 45 -20.65 22.60 -17.78
N HIS A 46 -21.42 22.57 -18.87
CA HIS A 46 -22.39 23.61 -19.19
C HIS A 46 -23.69 23.54 -18.37
N ARG A 47 -23.87 22.50 -17.56
CA ARG A 47 -25.09 22.25 -16.80
C ARG A 47 -24.89 22.57 -15.31
N PRO A 48 -25.54 23.61 -14.76
CA PRO A 48 -25.31 24.04 -13.38
C PRO A 48 -25.70 22.96 -12.37
N GLU A 49 -26.69 22.10 -12.67
CA GLU A 49 -27.12 21.01 -11.80
C GLU A 49 -26.06 19.90 -11.62
N TRP A 50 -24.96 19.94 -12.39
CA TRP A 50 -23.83 19.02 -12.28
C TRP A 50 -22.63 19.59 -11.54
N ALA A 51 -22.66 20.88 -11.16
CA ALA A 51 -21.50 21.58 -10.61
C ALA A 51 -20.92 20.86 -9.36
N ASP A 52 -21.78 20.45 -8.43
CA ASP A 52 -21.36 19.75 -7.22
C ASP A 52 -20.72 18.39 -7.54
N LEU A 53 -21.31 17.63 -8.48
CA LEU A 53 -20.80 16.33 -8.89
C LEU A 53 -19.45 16.45 -9.61
N ILE A 54 -19.27 17.51 -10.42
CA ILE A 54 -18.01 17.82 -11.08
C ILE A 54 -16.95 18.14 -10.02
N ALA A 55 -17.27 18.99 -9.04
CA ALA A 55 -16.36 19.33 -7.95
C ALA A 55 -15.96 18.10 -7.12
N GLU A 56 -16.90 17.20 -6.83
CA GLU A 56 -16.62 15.95 -6.13
C GLU A 56 -15.65 15.07 -6.93
N VAL A 57 -15.86 14.92 -8.24
CA VAL A 57 -14.99 14.12 -9.11
C VAL A 57 -13.58 14.73 -9.23
N GLU A 58 -13.45 16.06 -9.37
CA GLU A 58 -12.14 16.72 -9.37
C GLU A 58 -11.41 16.50 -8.03
N GLY A 59 -12.10 16.63 -6.90
CA GLY A 59 -11.53 16.31 -5.59
C GLY A 59 -11.13 14.84 -5.42
N MET A 60 -11.83 13.92 -6.08
CA MET A 60 -11.43 12.52 -6.14
C MET A 60 -10.15 12.30 -6.96
N VAL A 61 -9.97 13.01 -8.08
CA VAL A 61 -8.74 12.95 -8.88
C VAL A 61 -7.55 13.35 -8.02
N GLU A 62 -7.65 14.48 -7.32
CA GLU A 62 -6.59 14.95 -6.42
C GLU A 62 -6.31 13.99 -5.26
N ARG A 63 -7.35 13.37 -4.70
CA ARG A 63 -7.18 12.34 -3.64
C ARG A 63 -6.45 11.12 -4.17
N VAL A 64 -6.81 10.62 -5.35
CA VAL A 64 -6.13 9.48 -5.96
C VAL A 64 -4.68 9.81 -6.27
N GLU A 65 -4.38 10.97 -6.84
CA GLU A 65 -2.99 11.35 -7.18
C GLU A 65 -2.08 11.44 -5.93
N ARG A 66 -2.64 11.70 -4.75
CA ARG A 66 -1.91 11.63 -3.46
C ARG A 66 -1.65 10.22 -2.95
N LEU A 67 -2.34 9.21 -3.48
CA LEU A 67 -2.14 7.80 -3.14
C LEU A 67 -1.02 7.14 -3.98
N ASP A 68 -0.37 7.88 -4.87
CA ASP A 68 0.63 7.34 -5.78
C ASP A 68 1.71 6.54 -5.02
N PRO A 69 1.78 5.21 -5.23
CA PRO A 69 2.79 4.37 -4.58
C PRO A 69 4.21 4.78 -4.93
N ALA A 70 4.43 5.42 -6.09
CA ALA A 70 5.74 5.94 -6.48
C ALA A 70 6.12 7.23 -5.73
N LEU A 71 5.14 7.96 -5.20
CA LEU A 71 5.36 9.12 -4.30
C LEU A 71 5.48 8.70 -2.84
N SER A 72 5.13 7.45 -2.52
CA SER A 72 5.30 6.85 -1.20
C SER A 72 6.79 6.50 -1.02
N VAL A 73 7.60 7.52 -0.73
CA VAL A 73 8.99 7.38 -0.32
C VAL A 73 9.08 6.33 0.79
N GLU A 74 9.99 5.38 0.65
CA GLU A 74 10.30 4.39 1.68
C GLU A 74 10.45 5.11 3.03
N VAL A 75 9.48 4.90 3.92
CA VAL A 75 9.61 5.36 5.29
C VAL A 75 10.73 4.54 5.89
N GLU A 76 11.90 5.16 6.02
CA GLU A 76 13.06 4.60 6.70
C GLU A 76 12.66 4.37 8.17
N VAL A 77 12.25 3.14 8.51
CA VAL A 77 11.96 2.76 9.89
C VAL A 77 13.31 2.68 10.61
N PRO A 78 13.56 3.50 11.65
CA PRO A 78 14.82 3.43 12.38
C PRO A 78 14.99 2.02 12.95
N PRO A 79 16.18 1.40 12.85
CA PRO A 79 16.44 0.13 13.51
C PRO A 79 16.18 0.31 15.00
N GLN A 80 15.25 -0.47 15.55
CA GLN A 80 14.98 -0.46 16.99
C GLN A 80 16.20 -1.04 17.72
N ALA A 81 17.12 -0.16 18.11
CA ALA A 81 18.20 -0.48 19.01
C ALA A 81 17.63 -0.66 20.42
N GLY A 82 17.56 -1.90 20.92
CA GLY A 82 17.38 -2.13 22.35
C GLY A 82 16.52 -3.34 22.74
N VAL A 83 16.96 -4.55 22.38
CA VAL A 83 16.75 -5.68 23.30
C VAL A 83 18.09 -6.37 23.50
N SER A 84 18.87 -5.83 24.43
CA SER A 84 19.97 -6.53 25.07
C SER A 84 19.92 -6.16 26.56
N GLN A 85 19.28 -7.01 27.34
CA GLN A 85 19.50 -7.10 28.78
C GLN A 85 19.38 -8.57 29.19
N GLY A 86 20.50 -9.17 29.58
CA GLY A 86 20.54 -10.53 30.10
C GLY A 86 21.94 -11.15 30.15
N GLY A 87 22.96 -10.39 30.58
CA GLY A 87 24.27 -10.95 30.89
C GLY A 87 24.32 -11.48 32.33
N VAL A 88 24.58 -12.78 32.49
CA VAL A 88 25.24 -13.38 33.66
C VAL A 88 25.83 -14.73 33.25
N GLY A 89 27.11 -14.97 33.54
CA GLY A 89 27.63 -16.34 33.67
C GLY A 89 28.87 -16.70 32.85
N GLN A 90 30.00 -16.10 33.22
CA GLN A 90 31.38 -16.54 33.03
C GLN A 90 31.60 -18.08 33.04
N GLY A 91 32.29 -18.63 32.04
CA GLY A 91 32.74 -20.03 32.03
C GLY A 91 33.52 -20.42 30.77
N ARG A 92 34.84 -20.19 30.78
CA ARG A 92 35.79 -20.54 29.71
C ARG A 92 36.22 -22.00 29.88
N VAL A 93 35.90 -22.89 28.94
CA VAL A 93 36.64 -24.15 28.72
C VAL A 93 36.69 -24.44 27.22
N ALA A 94 37.91 -24.57 26.70
CA ALA A 94 38.21 -25.07 25.37
C ALA A 94 38.55 -26.58 25.47
N ALA A 95 38.02 -27.41 24.56
CA ALA A 95 38.56 -28.71 24.13
C ALA A 95 37.68 -29.21 22.97
N ASP A 96 38.22 -29.26 21.75
CA ASP A 96 38.79 -30.47 21.12
C ASP A 96 37.70 -31.34 20.46
N VAL A 97 37.49 -31.15 19.15
CA VAL A 97 36.64 -32.03 18.34
C VAL A 97 37.55 -32.86 17.44
N GLY A 98 38.00 -33.98 17.98
CA GLY A 98 38.59 -35.07 17.23
C GLY A 98 37.59 -36.21 17.00
N SER A 99 37.51 -36.64 15.73
CA SER A 99 37.47 -38.06 15.30
C SER A 99 36.20 -38.90 15.62
N VAL A 100 35.35 -39.24 14.63
CA VAL A 100 35.24 -40.54 13.89
C VAL A 100 33.73 -40.91 13.97
N GLU A 101 32.97 -41.37 12.97
CA GLU A 101 33.16 -42.43 11.98
C GLU A 101 32.13 -42.30 10.85
N ARG A 102 32.51 -42.71 9.63
CA ARG A 102 31.60 -42.90 8.48
C ARG A 102 31.02 -44.31 8.52
N VAL A 103 29.71 -44.47 8.30
CA VAL A 103 29.12 -45.76 7.91
C VAL A 103 28.29 -45.54 6.64
N THR A 104 28.75 -46.17 5.56
CA THR A 104 28.08 -46.33 4.27
C THR A 104 27.18 -47.56 4.29
N GLU A 105 25.98 -47.49 3.75
CA GLU A 105 25.40 -48.62 3.03
C GLU A 105 24.40 -48.14 1.97
N CYS A 106 24.73 -48.43 0.71
CA CYS A 106 23.79 -48.43 -0.41
C CYS A 106 23.56 -49.90 -0.78
N ARG A 107 22.30 -50.35 -0.76
CA ARG A 107 21.79 -51.26 -1.78
C ARG A 107 20.28 -51.19 -1.90
#